data_AF-A0AAU7IL88-F1
#
_entry.id   AF-A0AAU7IL88-F1
#
_cell.length_a   1.000
_cell.length_b   1.000
_cell.length_c   1.000
_cell.angle_alpha   90.00
_cell.angle_beta   90.00
_cell.angle_gamma   90.00
#
_symmetry.space_group_name_H-M   'P 1'
#
loop_
_entity.id
_entity.type
_entity.pdbx_description
1 polymer ?
#
loop_
_entity_poly.entity_id
_entity_poly.type
_entity_poly.pdbx_seq_one_letter_code
_entity_poly.pdbx_strand_id
1 'polypeptide(L)'
;MKSLMPPINTPDNLFHDGNPTTGVEGTIVPAEHLNNEQGSIRDVQSELIAILTAAAMAPDSTAGQLLVALNKLYAPGNDTLGALASLVGAANKLPYFTGPKGASLTDLTAFAREVLAQTDAAGVLSKLGLENATKAIIHTGKVIADLNAPPKNSTGFAYQDAQNSPGFNATVLTVDSIEGSYDIQIAIGYNPLKFAFRAYSGDAKVWLNWVVLGNAAAKNTGTTAGTVAAGDDSRITGAIQRNAMVGAVSQTGGAPTGAIIERGSNSNGEYTKFADGTLICWFTRSAESTANNSSGGTTNLYFSSEVGLTFPATFVGTTPTVTPSASLSSGGTSSWPSVRGRSLTGTSLALISNVQNAAAYLGYTAIGRWF
;
A
#
# COMPACT_ATOMS: atom_id res chain seq x y z
N MET A 1 -28.85 -66.78 -49.13
CA MET A 1 -27.85 -67.53 -49.93
C MET A 1 -27.82 -68.98 -49.48
N LYS A 2 -27.82 -69.96 -50.38
CA LYS A 2 -27.72 -71.39 -49.99
C LYS A 2 -26.31 -71.71 -49.49
N SER A 3 -26.18 -72.77 -48.70
CA SER A 3 -24.88 -73.39 -48.40
C SER A 3 -24.16 -73.75 -49.69
N LEU A 4 -22.83 -73.82 -49.63
CA LEU A 4 -21.99 -74.19 -50.78
C LEU A 4 -22.53 -75.47 -51.43
N MET A 5 -22.85 -75.38 -52.72
CA MET A 5 -23.42 -76.48 -53.51
C MET A 5 -22.51 -77.70 -53.39
N PRO A 6 -22.98 -78.86 -52.90
CA PRO A 6 -22.13 -80.05 -52.83
C PRO A 6 -21.69 -80.44 -54.24
N PRO A 7 -20.45 -80.94 -54.42
CA PRO A 7 -20.06 -81.48 -55.70
C PRO A 7 -20.90 -82.71 -56.04
N ILE A 8 -20.90 -83.09 -57.32
CA ILE A 8 -21.47 -84.37 -57.76
C ILE A 8 -20.82 -85.53 -57.01
N ASN A 9 -21.64 -86.51 -56.63
CA ASN A 9 -21.22 -87.63 -55.79
C ASN A 9 -20.55 -88.74 -56.62
N THR A 10 -19.42 -88.42 -57.23
CA THR A 10 -18.51 -89.37 -57.90
C THR A 10 -17.20 -89.48 -57.10
N PRO A 11 -16.40 -90.55 -57.28
CA PRO A 11 -15.17 -90.74 -56.50
C PRO A 11 -14.19 -89.55 -56.56
N ASP A 12 -14.20 -88.81 -57.66
CA ASP A 12 -13.35 -87.64 -57.90
C ASP A 12 -14.11 -86.30 -57.87
N ASN A 13 -15.40 -86.32 -57.53
CA ASN A 13 -16.27 -85.14 -57.46
C ASN A 13 -16.48 -84.41 -58.81
N LEU A 14 -16.27 -85.10 -59.93
CA LEU A 14 -16.47 -84.60 -61.29
C LEU A 14 -17.54 -85.42 -62.04
N PHE A 15 -18.23 -84.77 -62.97
CA PHE A 15 -19.05 -85.44 -63.97
C PHE A 15 -18.15 -86.16 -64.97
N HIS A 16 -18.63 -87.29 -65.49
CA HIS A 16 -17.95 -88.13 -66.49
C HIS A 16 -18.86 -88.39 -67.68
N ASP A 17 -18.28 -88.36 -68.88
CA ASP A 17 -18.99 -88.78 -70.08
C ASP A 17 -19.17 -90.31 -70.06
N GLY A 18 -20.29 -90.79 -70.59
CA GLY A 18 -20.60 -92.21 -70.62
C GLY A 18 -19.65 -92.95 -71.55
N ASN A 19 -19.30 -94.19 -71.21
CA ASN A 19 -18.50 -95.05 -72.07
C ASN A 19 -19.36 -96.22 -72.59
N PRO A 20 -19.84 -96.15 -73.85
CA PRO A 20 -20.70 -97.18 -74.45
C PRO A 20 -20.05 -98.56 -74.55
N THR A 21 -18.71 -98.64 -74.50
CA THR A 21 -17.95 -99.91 -74.61
C THR A 21 -17.76 -100.62 -73.28
N THR A 22 -17.94 -99.94 -72.15
CA THR A 22 -17.80 -100.51 -70.80
C THR A 22 -19.11 -100.51 -70.01
N GLY A 23 -20.21 -100.04 -70.61
CA GLY A 23 -21.54 -99.98 -69.97
C GLY A 23 -21.66 -98.91 -68.87
N VAL A 24 -20.70 -97.99 -68.78
CA VAL A 24 -20.73 -96.90 -67.79
C VAL A 24 -21.66 -95.82 -68.30
N GLU A 25 -22.79 -95.64 -67.61
CA GLU A 25 -23.75 -94.58 -67.90
C GLU A 25 -23.12 -93.20 -67.58
N GLY A 26 -23.35 -92.22 -68.46
CA GLY A 26 -22.88 -90.85 -68.27
C GLY A 26 -24.00 -89.83 -68.42
N THR A 27 -23.66 -88.56 -68.28
CA THR A 27 -24.63 -87.46 -68.37
C THR A 27 -25.07 -87.19 -69.82
N ILE A 28 -26.32 -86.77 -70.02
CA ILE A 28 -26.86 -86.37 -71.34
C ILE A 28 -26.14 -85.12 -71.87
N VAL A 29 -25.72 -84.25 -70.95
CA VAL A 29 -24.92 -83.04 -71.23
C VAL A 29 -23.44 -83.39 -71.04
N PRO A 30 -22.52 -82.88 -71.88
CA PRO A 30 -21.09 -83.17 -71.76
C PRO A 30 -20.55 -82.86 -70.36
N ALA A 31 -19.73 -83.77 -69.84
CA ALA A 31 -19.14 -83.68 -68.52
C ALA A 31 -18.33 -82.40 -68.31
N GLU A 32 -17.59 -81.93 -69.32
CA GLU A 32 -16.85 -80.68 -69.28
C GLU A 32 -17.76 -79.48 -68.98
N HIS A 33 -18.93 -79.41 -69.63
CA HIS A 33 -19.88 -78.32 -69.41
C HIS A 33 -20.43 -78.35 -67.98
N LEU A 34 -20.88 -79.52 -67.51
CA LEU A 34 -21.41 -79.67 -66.15
C LEU A 34 -20.36 -79.41 -65.07
N ASN A 35 -19.10 -79.80 -65.30
CA ASN A 35 -17.99 -79.51 -64.41
C ASN A 35 -17.67 -78.01 -64.38
N ASN A 36 -17.71 -77.31 -65.52
CA ASN A 36 -17.53 -75.86 -65.59
C ASN A 36 -18.67 -75.11 -64.88
N GLU A 37 -19.92 -75.56 -65.04
CA GLU A 37 -21.07 -75.00 -64.33
C GLU A 37 -20.97 -75.22 -62.81
N GLN A 38 -20.66 -76.45 -62.38
CA GLN A 38 -20.42 -76.78 -60.96
C GLN A 38 -19.30 -75.92 -60.38
N GLY A 39 -18.19 -75.77 -61.11
CA GLY A 39 -17.04 -74.95 -60.72
C GLY A 39 -17.43 -73.48 -60.55
N SER A 40 -18.06 -72.87 -61.56
CA SER A 40 -18.45 -71.46 -61.54
C SER A 40 -19.48 -71.16 -60.44
N ILE A 41 -20.48 -72.04 -60.25
CA ILE A 41 -21.47 -71.85 -59.19
C ILE A 41 -20.83 -71.94 -57.81
N ARG A 42 -19.95 -72.92 -57.59
CA ARG A 42 -19.25 -73.08 -56.31
C ARG A 42 -18.27 -71.94 -56.05
N ASP A 43 -17.58 -71.43 -57.06
CA ASP A 43 -16.64 -70.31 -56.93
C ASP A 43 -17.37 -69.02 -56.50
N VAL A 44 -18.43 -68.65 -57.23
CA VAL A 44 -19.28 -67.50 -56.85
C VAL A 44 -19.90 -67.70 -55.46
N GLN A 45 -20.33 -68.91 -55.11
CA GLN A 45 -20.84 -69.20 -53.77
C GLN A 45 -19.75 -69.10 -52.70
N SER A 46 -18.52 -69.51 -52.96
CA SER A 46 -17.42 -69.35 -52.01
C SER A 46 -17.13 -67.89 -51.72
N GLU A 47 -17.04 -67.03 -52.74
CA GLU A 47 -16.81 -65.59 -52.58
C GLU A 47 -17.93 -64.90 -51.79
N LEU A 48 -19.18 -65.20 -52.13
CA LEU A 48 -20.33 -64.63 -51.44
C LEU A 48 -20.46 -65.15 -49.99
N ILE A 49 -20.07 -66.41 -49.72
CA ILE A 49 -19.97 -66.96 -48.35
C ILE A 49 -18.86 -66.27 -47.56
N ALA A 50 -17.74 -65.93 -48.20
CA ALA A 50 -16.66 -65.19 -47.54
C ALA A 50 -17.12 -63.80 -47.07
N ILE A 51 -17.92 -63.10 -47.88
CA ILE A 51 -18.54 -61.82 -47.50
C ILE A 51 -19.48 -61.99 -46.30
N LEU A 52 -20.35 -63.02 -46.31
CA LEU A 52 -21.24 -63.34 -45.19
C LEU A 52 -20.44 -63.64 -43.91
N THR A 53 -19.37 -64.44 -44.05
CA THR A 53 -18.50 -64.81 -42.94
C THR A 53 -17.81 -63.59 -42.34
N ALA A 54 -17.31 -62.69 -43.18
CA ALA A 54 -16.74 -61.41 -42.74
C ALA A 54 -17.78 -60.55 -41.99
N ALA A 55 -19.05 -60.60 -42.40
CA ALA A 55 -20.15 -59.96 -41.70
C ALA A 55 -20.63 -60.73 -40.44
N ALA A 56 -19.97 -61.82 -40.06
CA ALA A 56 -20.40 -62.74 -39.00
C ALA A 56 -21.84 -63.25 -39.22
N MET A 57 -22.11 -63.73 -40.43
CA MET A 57 -23.39 -64.30 -40.87
C MET A 57 -23.15 -65.65 -41.54
N ALA A 58 -24.03 -66.63 -41.29
CA ALA A 58 -24.01 -67.93 -41.97
C ALA A 58 -25.03 -67.98 -43.13
N PRO A 59 -24.82 -68.77 -44.19
CA PRO A 59 -25.80 -68.90 -45.28
C PRO A 59 -27.15 -69.46 -44.79
N ASP A 60 -28.25 -68.78 -45.11
CA ASP A 60 -29.60 -69.11 -44.59
C ASP A 60 -30.70 -69.14 -45.68
N SER A 61 -30.30 -69.18 -46.96
CA SER A 61 -31.20 -69.21 -48.12
C SER A 61 -32.25 -68.07 -48.22
N THR A 62 -32.17 -67.06 -47.35
CA THR A 62 -33.04 -65.87 -47.40
C THR A 62 -32.64 -64.93 -48.55
N ALA A 63 -33.64 -64.31 -49.19
CA ALA A 63 -33.42 -63.23 -50.14
C ALA A 63 -32.83 -61.99 -49.44
N GLY A 64 -31.95 -61.25 -50.12
CA GLY A 64 -31.34 -60.02 -49.57
C GLY A 64 -30.21 -60.24 -48.55
N GLN A 65 -29.85 -61.49 -48.24
CA GLN A 65 -28.83 -61.81 -47.22
C GLN A 65 -27.45 -61.18 -47.50
N LEU A 66 -27.04 -61.15 -48.77
CA LEU A 66 -25.81 -60.48 -49.20
C LEU A 66 -25.85 -58.97 -48.93
N LEU A 67 -26.99 -58.31 -49.21
CA LEU A 67 -27.18 -56.89 -48.95
C LEU A 67 -27.08 -56.59 -47.45
N VAL A 68 -27.64 -57.45 -46.60
CA VAL A 68 -27.51 -57.32 -45.13
C VAL A 68 -26.06 -57.48 -44.68
N ALA A 69 -25.31 -58.44 -45.26
CA ALA A 69 -23.90 -58.63 -44.96
C ALA A 69 -23.05 -57.42 -45.37
N LEU A 70 -23.26 -56.90 -46.57
CA LEU A 70 -22.61 -55.69 -47.06
C LEU A 70 -22.96 -54.49 -46.16
N ASN A 71 -24.24 -54.30 -45.83
CA ASN A 71 -24.66 -53.24 -44.90
C ASN A 71 -23.97 -53.40 -43.54
N LYS A 72 -23.87 -54.61 -42.98
CA LYS A 72 -23.21 -54.84 -41.68
C LYS A 72 -21.68 -54.68 -41.73
N LEU A 73 -21.04 -54.89 -42.87
CA LEU A 73 -19.61 -54.66 -43.05
C LEU A 73 -19.28 -53.18 -43.21
N TYR A 74 -20.19 -52.41 -43.81
CA TYR A 74 -19.98 -50.99 -44.09
C TYR A 74 -20.70 -50.03 -43.12
N ALA A 75 -21.64 -50.51 -42.29
CA ALA A 75 -22.39 -49.70 -41.31
C ALA A 75 -21.77 -49.50 -39.90
N PRO A 76 -20.86 -50.32 -39.35
CA PRO A 76 -20.30 -50.09 -38.01
C PRO A 76 -19.49 -48.78 -37.93
N GLY A 77 -19.01 -48.27 -39.06
CA GLY A 77 -18.41 -46.94 -39.19
C GLY A 77 -19.41 -45.81 -39.48
N ASN A 78 -20.73 -46.08 -39.59
CA ASN A 78 -21.72 -45.17 -40.17
C ASN A 78 -22.64 -44.47 -39.15
N ASP A 79 -22.81 -44.93 -37.91
CA ASP A 79 -23.77 -44.22 -37.04
C ASP A 79 -23.25 -42.82 -36.64
N THR A 80 -21.97 -42.72 -36.29
CA THR A 80 -21.32 -41.43 -35.98
C THR A 80 -20.95 -40.65 -37.24
N LEU A 81 -20.41 -41.31 -38.27
CA LEU A 81 -20.13 -40.65 -39.56
C LEU A 81 -21.40 -40.21 -40.26
N GLY A 82 -22.46 -40.99 -40.18
CA GLY A 82 -23.79 -40.67 -40.69
C GLY A 82 -24.42 -39.53 -39.92
N ALA A 83 -24.27 -39.47 -38.59
CA ALA A 83 -24.70 -38.30 -37.81
C ALA A 83 -23.96 -37.02 -38.23
N LEU A 84 -22.65 -37.09 -38.50
CA LEU A 84 -21.87 -35.96 -39.03
C LEU A 84 -22.20 -35.63 -40.49
N ALA A 85 -22.37 -36.65 -41.34
CA ALA A 85 -22.70 -36.51 -42.76
C ALA A 85 -24.11 -35.97 -42.99
N SER A 86 -25.02 -36.17 -42.02
CA SER A 86 -26.39 -35.63 -42.07
C SER A 86 -26.46 -34.16 -41.62
N LEU A 87 -25.36 -33.56 -41.15
CA LEU A 87 -25.36 -32.15 -40.76
C LEU A 87 -25.46 -31.26 -42.00
N VAL A 88 -26.42 -30.32 -41.98
CA VAL A 88 -26.52 -29.27 -43.00
C VAL A 88 -25.52 -28.16 -42.67
N GLY A 89 -24.34 -28.20 -43.27
CA GLY A 89 -23.28 -27.22 -43.05
C GLY A 89 -23.73 -25.79 -43.38
N ALA A 90 -23.30 -24.83 -42.56
CA ALA A 90 -23.47 -23.39 -42.79
C ALA A 90 -22.24 -22.62 -42.28
N ALA A 91 -22.08 -21.38 -42.74
CA ALA A 91 -20.99 -20.52 -42.28
C ALA A 91 -21.05 -20.33 -40.75
N ASN A 92 -19.89 -20.28 -40.11
CA ASN A 92 -19.75 -20.01 -38.67
C ASN A 92 -20.47 -21.03 -37.77
N LYS A 93 -20.59 -22.29 -38.19
CA LYS A 93 -21.11 -23.39 -37.36
C LYS A 93 -20.02 -24.33 -36.89
N LEU A 94 -20.16 -24.88 -35.69
CA LEU A 94 -19.31 -25.95 -35.14
C LEU A 94 -20.15 -27.21 -34.92
N PRO A 95 -19.79 -28.37 -35.52
CA PRO A 95 -20.36 -29.66 -35.17
C PRO A 95 -20.03 -30.08 -33.74
N TYR A 96 -21.02 -30.60 -33.02
CA TYR A 96 -20.82 -31.24 -31.71
C TYR A 96 -21.75 -32.44 -31.55
N PHE A 97 -21.31 -33.44 -30.79
CA PHE A 97 -22.13 -34.61 -30.49
C PHE A 97 -23.16 -34.31 -29.40
N THR A 98 -24.39 -34.74 -29.63
CA THR A 98 -25.50 -34.66 -28.67
C THR A 98 -25.82 -36.02 -28.03
N GLY A 99 -25.14 -37.09 -28.47
CA GLY A 99 -25.20 -38.44 -27.93
C GLY A 99 -24.38 -39.43 -28.78
N PRO A 100 -24.35 -40.74 -28.45
CA PRO A 100 -23.52 -41.73 -29.14
C PRO A 100 -23.75 -41.84 -30.66
N LYS A 101 -24.95 -41.44 -31.13
CA LYS A 101 -25.37 -41.47 -32.54
C LYS A 101 -26.01 -40.16 -33.01
N GLY A 102 -25.76 -39.06 -32.31
CA GLY A 102 -26.38 -37.76 -32.58
C GLY A 102 -25.33 -36.66 -32.70
N ALA A 103 -25.45 -35.83 -33.72
CA ALA A 103 -24.66 -34.62 -33.89
C ALA A 103 -25.58 -33.44 -34.20
N SER A 104 -25.17 -32.25 -33.80
CA SER A 104 -25.86 -31.00 -34.11
C SER A 104 -24.84 -29.90 -34.42
N LEU A 105 -25.32 -28.77 -34.94
CA LEU A 105 -24.53 -27.57 -35.18
C LEU A 105 -24.86 -26.52 -34.14
N THR A 106 -23.83 -25.86 -33.61
CA THR A 106 -23.97 -24.63 -32.82
C THR A 106 -23.29 -23.46 -33.52
N ASP A 107 -23.67 -22.23 -33.19
CA ASP A 107 -22.99 -21.03 -33.67
C ASP A 107 -21.60 -20.91 -33.05
N LEU A 108 -20.58 -20.85 -33.91
CA LEU A 108 -19.23 -20.47 -33.53
C LEU A 108 -19.09 -18.96 -33.75
N THR A 109 -19.08 -18.20 -32.66
CA THR A 109 -19.01 -16.73 -32.73
C THR A 109 -17.71 -16.25 -33.38
N ALA A 110 -17.71 -15.02 -33.90
CA ALA A 110 -16.49 -14.39 -34.41
C ALA A 110 -15.38 -14.37 -33.34
N PHE A 111 -15.74 -14.01 -32.11
CA PHE A 111 -14.83 -14.01 -30.97
C PHE A 111 -14.21 -15.39 -30.68
N ALA A 112 -15.03 -16.47 -30.67
CA ALA A 112 -14.51 -17.81 -30.43
C ALA A 112 -13.50 -18.25 -31.50
N ARG A 113 -13.72 -17.86 -32.77
CA ARG A 113 -12.73 -18.10 -33.84
C ARG A 113 -11.45 -17.31 -33.62
N GLU A 114 -11.52 -16.07 -33.14
CA GLU A 114 -10.32 -15.30 -32.81
C GLU A 114 -9.48 -15.98 -31.72
N VAL A 115 -10.12 -16.56 -30.69
CA VAL A 115 -9.43 -17.29 -29.61
C VAL A 115 -8.80 -18.59 -30.12
N LEU A 116 -9.54 -19.37 -30.91
CA LEU A 116 -9.05 -20.65 -31.47
C LEU A 116 -7.96 -20.47 -32.54
N ALA A 117 -7.86 -19.29 -33.15
CA ALA A 117 -6.85 -18.98 -34.17
C ALA A 117 -5.46 -18.67 -33.59
N GLN A 118 -5.32 -18.55 -32.26
CA GLN A 118 -4.06 -18.20 -31.63
C GLN A 118 -3.10 -19.39 -31.57
N THR A 119 -1.81 -19.15 -31.81
CA THR A 119 -0.77 -20.20 -31.84
C THR A 119 -0.05 -20.40 -30.50
N ASP A 120 -0.28 -19.52 -29.52
CA ASP A 120 0.31 -19.58 -28.20
C ASP A 120 -0.63 -19.03 -27.12
N ALA A 121 -0.24 -19.22 -25.85
CA ALA A 121 -1.00 -18.75 -24.71
C ALA A 121 -1.07 -17.21 -24.61
N ALA A 122 -0.06 -16.49 -25.11
CA ALA A 122 -0.02 -15.03 -25.06
C ALA A 122 -1.09 -14.42 -26.00
N GLY A 123 -1.23 -14.95 -27.21
CA GLY A 123 -2.28 -14.58 -28.15
C GLY A 123 -3.68 -14.85 -27.60
N VAL A 124 -3.89 -15.99 -26.92
CA VAL A 124 -5.17 -16.29 -26.26
C VAL A 124 -5.50 -15.25 -25.19
N LEU A 125 -4.55 -14.93 -24.30
CA LEU A 125 -4.74 -13.91 -23.26
C LEU A 125 -5.03 -12.53 -23.84
N SER A 126 -4.40 -12.19 -24.96
CA SER A 126 -4.65 -10.96 -25.72
C SER A 126 -6.10 -10.87 -26.17
N LYS A 127 -6.61 -11.92 -26.83
CA LYS A 127 -7.99 -11.97 -27.31
C LYS A 127 -9.02 -11.95 -26.19
N LEU A 128 -8.71 -12.55 -25.04
CA LEU A 128 -9.57 -12.49 -23.86
C LEU A 128 -9.51 -11.13 -23.12
N GLY A 129 -8.60 -10.22 -23.49
CA GLY A 129 -8.41 -8.94 -22.80
C GLY A 129 -7.74 -9.07 -21.42
N LEU A 130 -7.06 -10.19 -21.15
CA LEU A 130 -6.48 -10.52 -19.85
C LEU A 130 -5.00 -10.11 -19.68
N GLU A 131 -4.44 -9.38 -20.66
CA GLU A 131 -3.05 -8.89 -20.62
C GLU A 131 -2.79 -7.95 -19.44
N ASN A 132 -3.81 -7.23 -18.98
CA ASN A 132 -3.71 -6.34 -17.83
C ASN A 132 -4.07 -7.03 -16.51
N ALA A 133 -4.91 -8.07 -16.53
CA ALA A 133 -5.19 -8.88 -15.35
C ALA A 133 -3.94 -9.66 -14.91
N THR A 134 -3.11 -10.12 -15.85
CA THR A 134 -1.82 -10.76 -15.56
C THR A 134 -0.75 -9.79 -15.05
N LYS A 135 -0.89 -8.48 -15.29
CA LYS A 135 -0.02 -7.43 -14.74
C LYS A 135 -0.51 -6.90 -13.38
N ALA A 136 -1.84 -6.84 -13.19
CA ALA A 136 -2.51 -6.35 -12.00
C ALA A 136 -2.65 -7.38 -10.87
N ILE A 137 -2.58 -8.68 -11.18
CA ILE A 137 -2.63 -9.74 -10.19
C ILE A 137 -1.20 -10.16 -9.88
N ILE A 138 -0.66 -9.60 -8.79
CA ILE A 138 0.38 -10.15 -7.92
C ILE A 138 1.63 -10.64 -8.67
N HIS A 139 2.79 -10.05 -8.40
CA HIS A 139 4.07 -10.65 -8.75
C HIS A 139 4.33 -11.87 -7.83
N THR A 140 3.40 -12.82 -7.79
CA THR A 140 3.33 -13.94 -6.85
C THR A 140 4.60 -14.74 -6.97
N GLY A 141 5.46 -14.62 -5.96
CA GLY A 141 6.66 -15.45 -5.82
C GLY A 141 7.88 -15.00 -6.61
N LYS A 142 7.88 -13.85 -7.28
CA LYS A 142 9.08 -13.35 -7.98
C LYS A 142 9.70 -12.15 -7.25
N VAL A 143 11.02 -12.21 -7.11
CA VAL A 143 11.82 -11.18 -6.45
C VAL A 143 11.99 -9.99 -7.40
N ILE A 144 11.69 -8.78 -6.91
CA ILE A 144 11.94 -7.53 -7.62
C ILE A 144 13.43 -7.21 -7.50
N ALA A 145 14.14 -7.22 -8.62
CA ALA A 145 15.58 -6.98 -8.68
C ALA A 145 15.94 -5.48 -8.75
N ASP A 146 15.06 -4.67 -9.34
CA ASP A 146 15.19 -3.21 -9.40
C ASP A 146 13.84 -2.55 -9.11
N LEU A 147 13.81 -1.72 -8.07
CA LEU A 147 12.60 -1.01 -7.65
C LEU A 147 12.29 0.23 -8.48
N ASN A 148 13.19 0.68 -9.35
CA ASN A 148 12.90 1.77 -10.31
C ASN A 148 12.16 1.29 -11.56
N ALA A 149 12.19 -0.01 -11.85
CA ALA A 149 11.47 -0.63 -12.96
C ALA A 149 10.51 -1.75 -12.45
N PRO A 150 9.67 -1.48 -11.44
CA PRO A 150 8.74 -2.48 -10.95
C PRO A 150 7.65 -2.73 -12.00
N PRO A 151 6.99 -3.89 -11.98
CA PRO A 151 5.71 -4.04 -12.64
C PRO A 151 4.71 -3.04 -12.04
N LYS A 152 3.97 -2.32 -12.89
CA LYS A 152 2.94 -1.38 -12.46
C LYS A 152 1.76 -2.10 -11.82
N ASN A 153 1.11 -1.46 -10.84
CA ASN A 153 -0.05 -2.02 -10.13
C ASN A 153 0.20 -3.44 -9.58
N SER A 154 1.36 -3.64 -8.96
CA SER A 154 1.82 -4.97 -8.55
C SER A 154 2.21 -5.03 -7.07
N THR A 155 2.24 -6.24 -6.53
CA THR A 155 2.87 -6.56 -5.25
C THR A 155 3.99 -7.58 -5.46
N GLY A 156 5.12 -7.41 -4.79
CA GLY A 156 6.25 -8.34 -4.90
C GLY A 156 7.21 -8.23 -3.72
N PHE A 157 8.23 -9.10 -3.67
CA PHE A 157 9.24 -9.08 -2.62
C PHE A 157 10.56 -8.53 -3.16
N ALA A 158 11.20 -7.63 -2.43
CA ALA A 158 12.53 -7.12 -2.74
C ALA A 158 13.48 -7.39 -1.58
N TYR A 159 14.70 -7.84 -1.90
CA TYR A 159 15.76 -7.93 -0.91
C TYR A 159 16.37 -6.54 -0.63
N GLN A 160 17.08 -6.43 0.49
CA GLN A 160 17.76 -5.20 0.91
C GLN A 160 18.83 -4.73 -0.09
N ASP A 161 19.38 -5.67 -0.87
CA ASP A 161 20.44 -5.46 -1.86
C ASP A 161 19.91 -5.36 -3.30
N ALA A 162 18.58 -5.40 -3.49
CA ALA A 162 17.98 -5.07 -4.78
C ALA A 162 18.36 -3.64 -5.19
N GLN A 163 18.47 -3.40 -6.50
CA GLN A 163 18.73 -2.06 -7.01
C GLN A 163 17.61 -1.11 -6.58
N ASN A 164 18.01 0.08 -6.11
CA ASN A 164 17.10 1.10 -5.61
C ASN A 164 16.21 0.63 -4.44
N SER A 165 16.68 -0.35 -3.66
CA SER A 165 16.04 -0.83 -2.44
C SER A 165 15.93 0.25 -1.37
N PRO A 166 14.89 0.23 -0.50
CA PRO A 166 14.86 1.04 0.71
C PRO A 166 15.90 0.60 1.77
N GLY A 167 16.77 -0.38 1.45
CA GLY A 167 17.84 -0.84 2.32
C GLY A 167 17.40 -1.90 3.34
N PHE A 168 16.28 -2.57 3.09
CA PHE A 168 15.80 -3.70 3.88
C PHE A 168 14.91 -4.63 3.04
N ASN A 169 14.84 -5.90 3.45
CA ASN A 169 13.95 -6.88 2.84
C ASN A 169 12.49 -6.47 3.07
N ALA A 170 11.72 -6.35 1.99
CA ALA A 170 10.36 -5.81 2.05
C ALA A 170 9.42 -6.45 1.04
N THR A 171 8.15 -6.58 1.45
CA THR A 171 7.05 -6.69 0.48
C THR A 171 6.74 -5.29 0.00
N VAL A 172 6.70 -5.10 -1.31
CA VAL A 172 6.50 -3.80 -1.98
C VAL A 172 5.21 -3.83 -2.77
N LEU A 173 4.36 -2.83 -2.55
CA LEU A 173 3.21 -2.50 -3.37
C LEU A 173 3.60 -1.33 -4.28
N THR A 174 3.37 -1.48 -5.58
CA THR A 174 3.50 -0.43 -6.59
C THR A 174 2.11 -0.10 -7.12
N VAL A 175 1.72 1.16 -7.09
CA VAL A 175 0.44 1.65 -7.61
C VAL A 175 0.73 2.70 -8.69
N ASP A 176 0.22 2.50 -9.89
CA ASP A 176 0.22 3.51 -10.96
C ASP A 176 -1.00 4.42 -10.76
N SER A 177 -0.82 5.71 -11.02
CA SER A 177 -1.88 6.71 -10.91
C SER A 177 -2.36 7.21 -12.27
N ILE A 178 -1.54 8.00 -12.98
CA ILE A 178 -1.93 8.68 -14.24
C ILE A 178 -1.01 8.22 -15.37
N GLU A 179 -1.42 7.17 -16.07
CA GLU A 179 -0.72 6.63 -17.25
C GLU A 179 0.78 6.33 -17.04
N GLY A 180 1.21 6.05 -15.80
CA GLY A 180 2.62 5.86 -15.44
C GLY A 180 3.41 7.11 -15.09
N SER A 181 2.73 8.25 -15.02
CA SER A 181 3.38 9.52 -14.71
C SER A 181 3.60 9.68 -13.21
N TYR A 182 2.79 9.07 -12.36
CA TYR A 182 2.85 9.29 -10.91
C TYR A 182 2.66 7.98 -10.16
N ASP A 183 3.71 7.16 -10.15
CA ASP A 183 3.67 5.88 -9.45
C ASP A 183 3.98 6.06 -7.95
N ILE A 184 3.33 5.28 -7.10
CA ILE A 184 3.59 5.23 -5.66
C ILE A 184 4.12 3.85 -5.30
N GLN A 185 5.14 3.83 -4.44
CA GLN A 185 5.62 2.60 -3.82
C GLN A 185 5.51 2.65 -2.31
N ILE A 186 5.06 1.54 -1.72
CA ILE A 186 5.02 1.30 -0.29
C ILE A 186 5.78 -0.01 -0.02
N ALA A 187 6.76 0.03 0.86
CA ALA A 187 7.59 -1.11 1.23
C ALA A 187 7.48 -1.38 2.73
N ILE A 188 7.10 -2.61 3.08
CA ILE A 188 6.95 -3.07 4.46
C ILE A 188 7.87 -4.27 4.70
N GLY A 189 8.83 -4.10 5.61
CA GLY A 189 9.70 -5.17 6.10
C GLY A 189 9.20 -5.67 7.45
N TYR A 190 9.45 -6.94 7.79
CA TYR A 190 8.85 -7.60 8.96
C TYR A 190 9.84 -8.01 10.07
N ASN A 191 11.16 -7.98 9.83
CA ASN A 191 12.15 -8.40 10.83
C ASN A 191 13.46 -7.59 10.75
N PRO A 192 13.56 -6.43 11.43
CA PRO A 192 12.52 -5.78 12.23
C PRO A 192 11.44 -5.11 11.35
N LEU A 193 10.30 -4.76 11.95
CA LEU A 193 9.25 -4.00 11.25
C LEU A 193 9.82 -2.66 10.76
N LYS A 194 9.75 -2.43 9.45
CA LYS A 194 10.18 -1.20 8.79
C LYS A 194 9.13 -0.77 7.78
N PHE A 195 8.91 0.53 7.68
CA PHE A 195 8.00 1.13 6.73
C PHE A 195 8.75 2.18 5.91
N ALA A 196 8.64 2.08 4.59
CA ALA A 196 9.16 3.06 3.67
C ALA A 196 8.18 3.31 2.53
N PHE A 197 8.23 4.51 1.96
CA PHE A 197 7.44 4.89 0.80
C PHE A 197 8.20 5.87 -0.06
N ARG A 198 7.83 5.93 -1.34
CA ARG A 198 8.32 6.93 -2.29
C ARG A 198 7.35 7.09 -3.45
N ALA A 199 7.61 8.06 -4.29
CA ALA A 199 6.85 8.29 -5.51
C ALA A 199 7.78 8.47 -6.72
N TYR A 200 7.28 8.15 -7.89
CA TYR A 200 7.84 8.57 -9.17
C TYR A 200 7.18 9.89 -9.57
N SER A 201 7.99 10.87 -9.99
CA SER A 201 7.50 12.15 -10.51
C SER A 201 7.51 12.12 -12.03
N GLY A 202 6.35 12.32 -12.65
CA GLY A 202 6.20 12.33 -14.10
C GLY A 202 6.77 13.60 -14.74
N ASP A 203 6.69 14.71 -14.01
CA ASP A 203 7.29 15.98 -14.41
C ASP A 203 8.81 15.89 -14.47
N ALA A 204 9.43 15.41 -13.39
CA ALA A 204 10.87 15.30 -13.28
C ALA A 204 11.44 14.02 -13.91
N LYS A 205 10.57 13.05 -14.25
CA LYS A 205 10.90 11.71 -14.78
C LYS A 205 11.90 10.95 -13.92
N VAL A 206 11.77 11.06 -12.60
CA VAL A 206 12.66 10.42 -11.63
C VAL A 206 11.88 9.82 -10.47
N TRP A 207 12.43 8.74 -9.92
CA TRP A 207 12.04 8.26 -8.60
C TRP A 207 12.58 9.20 -7.53
N LEU A 208 11.70 9.64 -6.64
CA LEU A 208 12.11 10.34 -5.43
C LEU A 208 12.79 9.35 -4.47
N ASN A 209 13.62 9.90 -3.59
CA ASN A 209 14.28 9.10 -2.56
C ASN A 209 13.26 8.44 -1.63
N TRP A 210 13.62 7.26 -1.13
CA TRP A 210 12.84 6.58 -0.10
C TRP A 210 12.74 7.42 1.16
N VAL A 211 11.52 7.62 1.63
CA VAL A 211 11.25 8.08 3.00
C VAL A 211 11.14 6.86 3.88
N VAL A 212 12.12 6.65 4.74
CA VAL A 212 12.17 5.51 5.67
C VAL A 212 11.86 6.02 7.08
N LEU A 213 10.77 5.54 7.68
CA LEU A 213 10.34 5.99 9.02
C LEU A 213 11.21 5.41 10.17
N GLY A 214 12.27 4.66 9.84
CA GLY A 214 13.20 4.06 10.80
C GLY A 214 12.48 3.26 11.89
N ASN A 215 13.03 3.29 13.10
CA ASN A 215 12.38 2.65 14.26
C ASN A 215 11.15 3.41 14.76
N ALA A 216 10.86 4.62 14.26
CA ALA A 216 9.68 5.36 14.69
C ALA A 216 8.40 4.66 14.25
N ALA A 217 8.41 3.97 13.10
CA ALA A 217 7.27 3.19 12.59
C ALA A 217 6.77 2.10 13.55
N ALA A 218 7.63 1.60 14.45
CA ALA A 218 7.30 0.55 15.40
C ALA A 218 7.07 1.08 16.83
N LYS A 219 7.14 2.39 17.04
CA LYS A 219 7.11 3.00 18.37
C LYS A 219 5.83 3.82 18.57
N ASN A 220 5.20 3.67 19.73
CA ASN A 220 4.16 4.59 20.17
C ASN A 220 4.74 6.00 20.38
N THR A 221 3.88 7.02 20.34
CA THR A 221 4.23 8.37 20.81
C THR A 221 4.02 8.46 22.32
N GLY A 222 4.93 9.07 23.06
CA GLY A 222 4.82 9.23 24.51
C GLY A 222 6.06 9.83 25.15
N THR A 223 6.10 9.81 26.49
CA THR A 223 7.18 10.38 27.30
C THR A 223 8.18 9.34 27.86
N THR A 224 7.93 8.05 27.65
CA THR A 224 8.80 6.95 28.13
C THR A 224 9.92 6.64 27.14
N ALA A 225 11.08 6.20 27.65
CA ALA A 225 12.17 5.69 26.81
C ALA A 225 11.66 4.61 25.84
N GLY A 226 12.13 4.65 24.59
CA GLY A 226 11.68 3.72 23.55
C GLY A 226 10.46 4.16 22.75
N THR A 227 9.84 5.31 23.04
CA THR A 227 8.76 5.93 22.25
C THR A 227 9.25 7.07 21.35
N VAL A 228 8.45 7.54 20.39
CA VAL A 228 8.63 8.84 19.74
C VAL A 228 8.26 9.94 20.75
N ALA A 229 9.11 10.96 20.93
CA ALA A 229 8.92 11.98 21.96
C ALA A 229 7.67 12.82 21.73
N ALA A 230 6.79 12.87 22.73
CA ALA A 230 5.67 13.80 22.79
C ALA A 230 6.16 15.24 23.08
N GLY A 231 5.32 16.26 22.85
CA GLY A 231 5.75 17.67 22.97
C GLY A 231 6.16 18.11 24.39
N ASP A 232 5.67 17.42 25.42
CA ASP A 232 5.97 17.63 26.84
C ASP A 232 7.06 16.68 27.38
N ASP A 233 7.78 16.02 26.49
CA ASP A 233 8.82 15.05 26.82
C ASP A 233 10.14 15.72 27.23
N SER A 234 10.72 15.27 28.35
CA SER A 234 12.00 15.77 28.88
C SER A 234 13.21 15.46 27.99
N ARG A 235 13.09 14.52 27.04
CA ARG A 235 14.09 14.24 26.01
C ARG A 235 14.19 15.38 24.99
N ILE A 236 13.18 16.24 24.89
CA ILE A 236 13.25 17.47 24.08
C ILE A 236 14.07 18.49 24.85
N THR A 237 15.39 18.39 24.74
CA THR A 237 16.34 19.28 25.40
C THR A 237 16.38 20.64 24.69
N GLY A 238 16.42 21.74 25.46
CA GLY A 238 16.53 23.10 24.93
C GLY A 238 15.20 23.75 24.51
N ALA A 239 14.08 23.02 24.57
CA ALA A 239 12.75 23.61 24.45
C ALA A 239 12.27 24.15 25.80
N ILE A 240 11.68 25.35 25.81
CA ILE A 240 11.01 25.89 27.00
C ILE A 240 9.72 25.09 27.21
N GLN A 241 9.68 24.33 28.30
CA GLN A 241 8.48 23.64 28.75
C GLN A 241 7.57 24.61 29.53
N ARG A 242 6.25 24.41 29.47
CA ARG A 242 5.26 25.27 30.15
C ARG A 242 5.60 25.54 31.63
N ASN A 243 6.07 24.51 32.33
CA ASN A 243 6.39 24.57 33.76
C ASN A 243 7.70 25.30 34.06
N ALA A 244 8.51 25.63 33.04
CA ALA A 244 9.78 26.34 33.17
C ALA A 244 9.67 27.86 32.93
N MET A 245 8.47 28.38 32.63
CA MET A 245 8.29 29.81 32.33
C MET A 245 8.43 30.69 33.59
N VAL A 246 7.84 30.27 34.72
CA VAL A 246 7.84 31.02 35.98
C VAL A 246 8.36 30.13 37.10
N GLY A 247 9.40 30.57 37.81
CA GLY A 247 10.07 29.80 38.86
C GLY A 247 11.36 30.49 39.31
N ALA A 248 12.21 29.79 40.04
CA ALA A 248 13.51 30.33 40.43
C ALA A 248 14.37 30.59 39.19
N VAL A 249 14.81 31.84 39.01
CA VAL A 249 15.73 32.21 37.94
C VAL A 249 17.15 32.05 38.48
N SER A 250 17.99 31.33 37.74
CA SER A 250 19.38 31.06 38.10
C SER A 250 20.27 31.15 36.87
N GLN A 251 21.58 31.28 37.11
CA GLN A 251 22.59 31.38 36.07
C GLN A 251 23.88 30.69 36.50
N THR A 252 24.69 30.28 35.54
CA THR A 252 26.08 29.87 35.76
C THR A 252 26.94 30.47 34.65
N GLY A 253 27.95 31.27 35.01
CA GLY A 253 28.86 31.89 34.05
C GLY A 253 28.19 32.88 33.07
N GLY A 254 27.09 33.51 33.50
CA GLY A 254 26.28 34.41 32.67
C GLY A 254 25.22 33.71 31.81
N ALA A 255 25.23 32.37 31.77
CA ALA A 255 24.23 31.58 31.05
C ALA A 255 23.04 31.27 31.97
N PRO A 256 21.78 31.54 31.56
CA PRO A 256 20.61 31.19 32.35
C PRO A 256 20.46 29.67 32.50
N THR A 257 20.23 29.19 33.72
CA THR A 257 20.09 27.76 34.06
C THR A 257 18.75 27.43 34.71
N GLY A 258 17.93 28.44 35.01
CA GLY A 258 16.64 28.30 35.71
C GLY A 258 15.44 28.70 34.84
N ALA A 259 14.36 29.16 35.50
CA ALA A 259 13.17 29.68 34.82
C ALA A 259 13.45 31.00 34.09
N ILE A 260 12.49 31.47 33.29
CA ILE A 260 12.59 32.76 32.57
C ILE A 260 12.27 33.93 33.50
N ILE A 261 11.26 33.78 34.36
CA ILE A 261 10.76 34.84 35.25
C ILE A 261 10.65 34.33 36.68
N GLU A 262 11.22 35.06 37.64
CA GLU A 262 11.01 34.85 39.08
C GLU A 262 10.26 36.05 39.63
N ARG A 263 9.14 35.82 40.33
CA ARG A 263 8.40 36.84 41.06
C ARG A 263 8.50 36.56 42.55
N GLY A 264 8.75 37.59 43.34
CA GLY A 264 8.77 37.47 44.79
C GLY A 264 8.42 38.77 45.50
N SER A 265 8.13 38.65 46.79
CA SER A 265 7.84 39.77 47.66
C SER A 265 8.37 39.50 49.07
N ASN A 266 8.71 40.56 49.79
CA ASN A 266 9.02 40.53 51.21
C ASN A 266 8.62 41.87 51.84
N SER A 267 8.98 42.10 53.11
CA SER A 267 8.65 43.34 53.82
C SER A 267 9.24 44.61 53.19
N ASN A 268 10.23 44.48 52.31
CA ASN A 268 10.91 45.58 51.65
C ASN A 268 10.36 45.90 50.24
N GLY A 269 9.39 45.12 49.76
CA GLY A 269 8.71 45.32 48.48
C GLY A 269 8.59 44.07 47.64
N GLU A 270 8.36 44.28 46.35
CA GLU A 270 8.18 43.23 45.36
C GLU A 270 9.30 43.28 44.30
N TYR A 271 9.58 42.15 43.68
CA TYR A 271 10.58 42.07 42.63
C TYR A 271 10.23 41.11 41.49
N THR A 272 10.88 41.32 40.34
CA THR A 272 10.94 40.39 39.22
C THR A 272 12.37 40.22 38.78
N LYS A 273 12.85 38.97 38.74
CA LYS A 273 14.09 38.63 38.02
C LYS A 273 13.73 38.02 36.67
N PHE A 274 14.54 38.35 35.68
CA PHE A 274 14.48 37.76 34.34
C PHE A 274 15.76 36.99 34.06
N ALA A 275 15.64 35.92 33.27
CA ALA A 275 16.75 35.08 32.85
C ALA A 275 17.86 35.86 32.15
N ASP A 276 17.55 36.97 31.49
CA ASP A 276 18.54 37.84 30.84
C ASP A 276 19.44 38.61 31.83
N GLY A 277 19.19 38.50 33.14
CA GLY A 277 19.88 39.19 34.22
C GLY A 277 19.18 40.44 34.73
N THR A 278 18.06 40.85 34.12
CA THR A 278 17.30 42.03 34.56
C THR A 278 16.62 41.77 35.91
N LEU A 279 16.79 42.70 36.85
CA LEU A 279 16.06 42.76 38.11
C LEU A 279 15.25 44.04 38.14
N ILE A 280 13.97 43.93 38.48
CA ILE A 280 13.07 45.05 38.74
C ILE A 280 12.59 44.91 40.19
N CYS A 281 12.81 45.92 41.01
CA CYS A 281 12.29 46.01 42.37
C CYS A 281 11.34 47.20 42.46
N TRP A 282 10.22 47.08 43.17
CA TRP A 282 9.34 48.21 43.44
C TRP A 282 8.70 48.11 44.82
N PHE A 283 8.40 49.27 45.39
CA PHE A 283 7.79 49.39 46.71
C PHE A 283 7.14 50.75 46.86
N THR A 284 6.03 50.81 47.58
CA THR A 284 5.40 52.06 48.04
C THR A 284 5.23 51.96 49.55
N ARG A 285 5.72 52.96 50.28
CA ARG A 285 5.57 53.01 51.74
C ARG A 285 4.11 53.20 52.13
N SER A 286 3.74 52.62 53.28
CA SER A 286 2.47 52.89 53.95
C SER A 286 2.55 54.03 54.98
N ALA A 287 3.75 54.55 55.26
CA ALA A 287 3.97 55.67 56.16
C ALA A 287 4.28 56.96 55.37
N GLU A 288 3.63 58.05 55.75
CA GLU A 288 3.81 59.35 55.10
C GLU A 288 5.19 59.96 55.35
N SER A 289 5.66 60.73 54.38
CA SER A 289 6.81 61.62 54.53
C SER A 289 6.30 63.05 54.41
N THR A 290 6.63 63.89 55.38
CA THR A 290 6.17 65.28 55.45
C THR A 290 7.32 66.24 55.13
N ALA A 291 7.10 67.13 54.17
CA ALA A 291 8.05 68.16 53.79
C ALA A 291 7.95 69.37 54.75
N ASN A 292 8.57 69.26 55.93
CA ASN A 292 8.49 70.29 56.96
C ASN A 292 9.79 71.11 57.13
N ASN A 293 10.93 70.58 56.69
CA ASN A 293 12.22 71.25 56.86
C ASN A 293 12.43 72.29 55.76
N SER A 294 12.52 73.58 56.11
CA SER A 294 12.83 74.64 55.14
C SER A 294 14.24 74.44 54.55
N SER A 295 14.42 74.69 53.24
CA SER A 295 15.77 74.74 52.64
C SER A 295 16.65 75.89 53.14
N GLY A 296 16.08 76.86 53.86
CA GLY A 296 16.76 78.10 54.23
C GLY A 296 16.92 79.06 53.04
N GLY A 297 17.36 80.29 53.34
CA GLY A 297 17.55 81.36 52.37
C GLY A 297 16.23 81.95 51.84
N THR A 298 16.25 82.47 50.61
CA THR A 298 15.09 83.11 49.94
C THR A 298 14.25 82.13 49.10
N THR A 299 14.40 80.82 49.31
CA THR A 299 13.67 79.79 48.55
C THR A 299 12.35 79.44 49.26
N ASN A 300 11.33 79.06 48.50
CA ASN A 300 10.04 78.61 49.03
C ASN A 300 9.93 77.07 49.08
N LEU A 301 11.05 76.36 49.21
CA LEU A 301 11.06 74.89 49.19
C LEU A 301 11.16 74.31 50.61
N TYR A 302 10.48 73.19 50.79
CA TYR A 302 10.49 72.38 52.01
C TYR A 302 10.84 70.93 51.66
N PHE A 303 11.55 70.28 52.57
CA PHE A 303 12.08 68.93 52.42
C PHE A 303 11.60 68.04 53.56
N SER A 304 11.37 66.76 53.28
CA SER A 304 11.25 65.76 54.34
C SER A 304 12.63 65.36 54.86
N SER A 305 12.65 64.72 56.02
CA SER A 305 13.80 63.88 56.39
C SER A 305 14.00 62.80 55.33
N GLU A 306 15.27 62.42 55.12
CA GLU A 306 15.62 61.35 54.18
C GLU A 306 15.15 59.99 54.73
N VAL A 307 14.61 59.18 53.83
CA VAL A 307 14.08 57.85 54.14
C VAL A 307 14.91 56.81 53.41
N GLY A 308 15.59 55.96 54.16
CA GLY A 308 16.28 54.77 53.61
C GLY A 308 15.29 53.65 53.31
N LEU A 309 15.41 53.06 52.13
CA LEU A 309 14.61 51.93 51.66
C LEU A 309 15.53 50.82 51.16
N THR A 310 15.40 49.64 51.76
CA THR A 310 16.10 48.44 51.31
C THR A 310 15.37 47.85 50.11
N PHE A 311 16.11 47.33 49.13
CA PHE A 311 15.50 46.60 48.02
C PHE A 311 15.10 45.18 48.44
N PRO A 312 13.98 44.64 47.93
CA PRO A 312 13.53 43.27 48.22
C PRO A 312 14.46 42.20 47.63
N ALA A 313 15.28 42.55 46.64
CA ALA A 313 16.37 41.72 46.12
C ALA A 313 17.60 42.60 45.82
N THR A 314 18.80 42.03 45.99
CA THR A 314 20.08 42.74 45.81
C THR A 314 20.46 42.84 44.34
N PHE A 315 20.87 44.02 43.91
CA PHE A 315 21.48 44.25 42.59
C PHE A 315 22.97 43.92 42.62
N VAL A 316 23.57 43.65 41.47
CA VAL A 316 25.01 43.44 41.32
C VAL A 316 25.59 44.30 40.20
N GLY A 317 26.92 44.42 40.17
CA GLY A 317 27.63 45.21 39.16
C GLY A 317 27.38 46.70 39.35
N THR A 318 26.58 47.31 38.48
CA THR A 318 26.28 48.74 38.50
C THR A 318 25.09 49.07 39.41
N THR A 319 25.16 50.20 40.11
CA THR A 319 24.03 50.72 40.90
C THR A 319 22.78 50.85 40.02
N PRO A 320 21.60 50.40 40.50
CA PRO A 320 20.39 50.39 39.69
C PRO A 320 19.92 51.81 39.36
N THR A 321 19.19 51.93 38.26
CA THR A 321 18.42 53.12 37.94
C THR A 321 17.18 53.13 38.82
N VAL A 322 17.01 54.17 39.63
CA VAL A 322 15.89 54.32 40.56
C VAL A 322 14.99 55.45 40.08
N THR A 323 13.73 55.14 39.81
CA THR A 323 12.68 56.10 39.53
C THR A 323 11.84 56.25 40.80
N PRO A 324 11.86 57.41 41.46
CA PRO A 324 11.09 57.62 42.67
C PRO A 324 9.61 57.89 42.34
N SER A 325 8.71 57.51 43.23
CA SER A 325 7.28 57.82 43.18
C SER A 325 6.82 58.45 44.49
N ALA A 326 5.78 59.29 44.42
CA ALA A 326 5.13 59.86 45.58
C ALA A 326 3.63 59.90 45.31
N SER A 327 2.86 59.07 46.01
CA SER A 327 1.40 59.16 45.98
C SER A 327 0.97 60.16 47.04
N LEU A 328 0.27 61.22 46.65
CA LEU A 328 -0.22 62.24 47.58
C LEU A 328 -1.11 61.59 48.66
N SER A 329 -0.96 62.04 49.90
CA SER A 329 -1.94 61.71 50.94
C SER A 329 -3.26 62.46 50.73
N SER A 330 -4.34 62.02 51.39
CA SER A 330 -5.64 62.67 51.28
C SER A 330 -5.56 64.13 51.76
N GLY A 331 -5.78 65.08 50.85
CA GLY A 331 -5.61 66.53 51.11
C GLY A 331 -4.23 67.10 50.74
N GLY A 332 -3.36 66.31 50.10
CA GLY A 332 -1.98 66.68 49.79
C GLY A 332 -1.85 67.87 48.83
N THR A 333 -0.91 68.77 49.15
CA THR A 333 -0.43 69.85 48.28
C THR A 333 0.65 69.35 47.30
N SER A 334 0.99 70.15 46.28
CA SER A 334 1.98 69.76 45.25
C SER A 334 3.32 69.36 45.87
N SER A 335 3.74 68.12 45.66
CA SER A 335 5.01 67.59 46.13
C SER A 335 5.58 66.58 45.12
N TRP A 336 6.90 66.44 45.11
CA TRP A 336 7.60 65.52 44.22
C TRP A 336 8.73 64.83 44.97
N PRO A 337 8.98 63.54 44.71
CA PRO A 337 10.04 62.82 45.37
C PRO A 337 11.38 63.11 44.70
N SER A 338 12.45 62.87 45.42
CA SER A 338 13.81 62.97 44.90
C SER A 338 14.67 61.86 45.46
N VAL A 339 15.47 61.25 44.60
CA VAL A 339 16.47 60.25 44.99
C VAL A 339 17.65 60.96 45.64
N ARG A 340 18.00 60.56 46.86
CA ARG A 340 19.10 61.12 47.66
C ARG A 340 20.34 60.26 47.61
N GLY A 341 20.15 58.94 47.61
CA GLY A 341 21.23 57.96 47.57
C GLY A 341 20.79 56.69 46.86
N ARG A 342 21.76 55.98 46.27
CA ARG A 342 21.57 54.70 45.59
C ARG A 342 22.72 53.78 45.97
N SER A 343 22.40 52.53 46.27
CA SER A 343 23.36 51.45 46.44
C SER A 343 22.85 50.20 45.73
N LEU A 344 23.62 49.13 45.78
CA LEU A 344 23.19 47.81 45.28
C LEU A 344 22.10 47.16 46.13
N THR A 345 21.92 47.62 47.38
CA THR A 345 21.03 47.02 48.38
C THR A 345 19.86 47.92 48.77
N GLY A 346 19.86 49.18 48.36
CA GLY A 346 18.78 50.11 48.67
C GLY A 346 18.89 51.46 47.97
N THR A 347 17.90 52.30 48.24
CA THR A 347 17.85 53.69 47.81
C THR A 347 17.40 54.54 48.98
N SER A 348 17.74 55.81 48.98
CA SER A 348 17.14 56.77 49.89
C SER A 348 16.41 57.87 49.14
N LEU A 349 15.27 58.27 49.68
CA LEU A 349 14.35 59.23 49.06
C LEU A 349 14.02 60.36 50.03
N ALA A 350 13.71 61.52 49.50
CA ALA A 350 13.08 62.60 50.26
C ALA A 350 11.97 63.24 49.43
N LEU A 351 10.95 63.77 50.12
CA LEU A 351 9.90 64.57 49.51
C LEU A 351 10.35 66.03 49.44
N ILE A 352 10.02 66.69 48.33
CA ILE A 352 10.20 68.13 48.13
C ILE A 352 8.84 68.75 47.85
N SER A 353 8.57 69.92 48.41
CA SER A 353 7.37 70.71 48.10
C SER A 353 7.68 72.19 48.16
N ASN A 354 6.85 73.00 47.50
CA ASN A 354 6.81 74.45 47.68
C ASN A 354 5.91 74.90 48.86
N VAL A 355 5.34 73.94 49.60
CA VAL A 355 4.43 74.19 50.72
C VAL A 355 4.90 73.39 51.94
N GLN A 356 4.97 74.04 53.10
CA GLN A 356 5.31 73.38 54.35
C GLN A 356 4.23 72.35 54.72
N ASN A 357 4.65 71.21 55.24
CA ASN A 357 3.79 70.09 55.67
C ASN A 357 3.07 69.37 54.53
N ALA A 358 3.51 69.53 53.27
CA ALA A 358 3.07 68.65 52.19
C ALA A 358 3.43 67.19 52.53
N ALA A 359 2.50 66.27 52.31
CA ALA A 359 2.64 64.86 52.70
C ALA A 359 2.37 63.93 51.52
N ALA A 360 3.18 62.88 51.41
CA ALA A 360 3.02 61.84 50.41
C ALA A 360 3.64 60.50 50.86
N TYR A 361 3.18 59.42 50.25
CA TYR A 361 3.74 58.08 50.39
C TYR A 361 4.86 57.90 49.38
N LEU A 362 6.11 57.91 49.86
CA LEU A 362 7.28 57.69 49.01
C LEU A 362 7.34 56.23 48.55
N GLY A 363 7.67 56.03 47.29
CA GLY A 363 7.92 54.73 46.68
C GLY A 363 9.00 54.81 45.62
N TYR A 364 9.31 53.67 45.01
CA TYR A 364 10.27 53.59 43.92
C TYR A 364 9.97 52.43 42.97
N THR A 365 10.53 52.54 41.77
CA THR A 365 10.85 51.41 40.89
C THR A 365 12.34 51.46 40.58
N ALA A 366 13.05 50.38 40.86
CA ALA A 366 14.49 50.25 40.63
C ALA A 366 14.74 49.15 39.59
N ILE A 367 15.57 49.44 38.59
CA ILE A 367 15.92 48.51 37.51
C ILE A 367 17.44 48.37 37.41
N GLY A 368 17.92 47.15 37.35
CA GLY A 368 19.35 46.82 37.31
C GLY A 368 19.58 45.35 37.01
N ARG A 369 20.72 44.82 37.45
CA ARG A 369 21.13 43.43 37.19
C ARG A 369 21.19 42.61 38.48
N TRP A 370 20.88 41.32 38.43
CA TRP A 370 21.05 40.39 39.56
C TRP A 370 22.19 39.38 39.38
N PHE A 371 22.79 39.31 38.18
CA PHE A 371 24.06 38.61 37.92
C PHE A 371 24.91 39.30 36.86
#